data_AF-A0A542XAC4-F1
#
_entry.id   AF-A0A542XAC4-F1
#
_cell.length_a   1.000
_cell.length_b   1.000
_cell.length_c   1.000
_cell.angle_alpha   90.00
_cell.angle_beta   90.00
_cell.angle_gamma   90.00
#
_symmetry.space_group_name_H-M   'P 1'
#
loop_
_entity.id
_entity.type
_entity.pdbx_description
1 polymer ?
#
loop_
_entity_poly.entity_id
_entity_poly.type
_entity_poly.pdbx_seq_one_letter_code
_entity_poly.pdbx_strand_id
1 'polypeptide(L)'
;MPELALVLPVLTCALILLVSGAAKLRERQATADAFGALRVDAPSWAPALLAPAELVLGVALLVSPAPLLVVVASATLALLLAYWLVVARALRFEHPVRCGCFGRLGAHTITGRTLVRNTLLVLAGVLALVGALRGVSVPSALADLDQWWLWLLGAALAAAVCTLSLGGSGEPAAPAAAPAAEPGDDAGELDYVRHPIPYGQTRTPEGTQLTLHELATERPALLVALSPGCGPCTRIAPDLRVWEEQLGGVVAVRALFDADPERVAELAPAAAPYALYDLDLNVARVLRLFANPSAVLLGADGLLAGGPVEGEPAVRAMVEDIRAELADAGALPADSPEDTSRSRQDV
;
A
#
# COMPACT_ATOMS: atom_id res chain seq x y z
N MET A 1 18.54 38.00 10.43
CA MET A 1 18.12 36.95 11.38
C MET A 1 16.70 36.42 11.10
N PRO A 2 15.60 37.21 11.13
CA PRO A 2 14.25 36.67 10.91
C PRO A 2 14.01 36.17 9.48
N GLU A 3 14.70 36.74 8.49
CA GLU A 3 14.57 36.32 7.09
C GLU A 3 15.21 34.96 6.80
N LEU A 4 16.33 34.61 7.48
CA LEU A 4 16.92 33.27 7.37
C LEU A 4 16.00 32.17 7.93
N ALA A 5 15.14 32.49 8.90
CA ALA A 5 14.17 31.53 9.43
C ALA A 5 13.13 31.09 8.37
N LEU A 6 12.89 31.92 7.34
CA LEU A 6 11.95 31.60 6.25
C LEU A 6 12.58 30.69 5.18
N VAL A 7 13.90 30.48 5.21
CA VAL A 7 14.59 29.49 4.36
C VAL A 7 14.29 28.07 4.81
N LEU A 8 14.09 27.85 6.11
CA LEU A 8 13.82 26.54 6.71
C LEU A 8 12.55 25.87 6.12
N PRO A 9 11.39 26.54 6.02
CA PRO A 9 10.22 26.02 5.32
C PRO A 9 10.48 25.64 3.87
N VAL A 10 11.26 26.45 3.13
CA VAL A 10 11.61 26.17 1.72
C VAL A 10 12.43 24.87 1.62
N LEU A 11 13.46 24.72 2.45
CA LEU A 11 14.28 23.51 2.51
C LEU A 11 13.46 22.28 2.92
N THR A 12 12.56 22.45 3.89
CA THR A 12 11.70 21.37 4.39
C THR A 12 10.74 20.88 3.30
N CYS A 13 10.05 21.80 2.61
CA CYS A 13 9.19 21.46 1.48
C CYS A 13 9.98 20.79 0.35
N ALA A 14 11.16 21.30 0.02
CA ALA A 14 12.04 20.72 -1.00
C ALA A 14 12.43 19.27 -0.66
N LEU A 15 12.95 19.03 0.54
CA LEU A 15 13.33 17.68 0.99
C LEU A 15 12.14 16.71 0.93
N ILE A 16 10.98 17.13 1.41
CA ILE A 16 9.79 16.27 1.47
C ILE A 16 9.30 15.93 0.07
N LEU A 17 9.26 16.90 -0.86
CA LEU A 17 8.89 16.64 -2.25
C LEU A 17 9.90 15.75 -2.95
N LEU A 18 11.21 15.91 -2.71
CA LEU A 18 12.25 15.07 -3.29
C LEU A 18 12.14 13.62 -2.81
N VAL A 19 11.99 13.42 -1.50
CA VAL A 19 11.82 12.09 -0.91
C VAL A 19 10.50 11.46 -1.38
N SER A 20 9.41 12.22 -1.41
CA SER A 20 8.11 11.72 -1.85
C SER A 20 8.11 11.36 -3.33
N GLY A 21 8.68 12.21 -4.18
CA GLY A 21 8.79 11.98 -5.62
C GLY A 21 9.67 10.78 -5.94
N ALA A 22 10.79 10.61 -5.22
CA ALA A 22 11.65 9.44 -5.37
C ALA A 22 10.94 8.13 -4.96
N ALA A 23 10.15 8.16 -3.88
CA ALA A 23 9.34 7.02 -3.47
C ALA A 23 8.28 6.68 -4.53
N LYS A 24 7.55 7.68 -5.05
CA LYS A 24 6.54 7.47 -6.10
C LYS A 24 7.12 7.02 -7.44
N LEU A 25 8.36 7.39 -7.76
CA LEU A 25 9.05 6.87 -8.95
C LEU A 25 9.35 5.37 -8.85
N ARG A 26 9.67 4.88 -7.65
CA ARG A 26 9.89 3.45 -7.39
C ARG A 26 8.57 2.68 -7.41
N GLU A 27 7.49 3.31 -6.93
CA GLU A 27 6.18 2.68 -6.73
C GLU A 27 5.08 3.32 -7.59
N ARG A 28 5.31 3.39 -8.91
CA ARG A 28 4.37 4.03 -9.85
C ARG A 28 2.99 3.38 -9.86
N GLN A 29 2.95 2.04 -9.79
CA GLN A 29 1.69 1.30 -9.76
C GLN A 29 0.89 1.62 -8.50
N ALA A 30 1.55 1.69 -7.33
CA ALA A 30 0.89 2.06 -6.08
C ALA A 30 0.29 3.47 -6.13
N THR A 31 0.96 4.41 -6.82
CA THR A 31 0.41 5.76 -7.03
C THR A 31 -0.85 5.72 -7.90
N ALA A 32 -0.86 4.94 -8.99
CA ALA A 32 -2.04 4.78 -9.84
C ALA A 32 -3.20 4.09 -9.09
N ASP A 33 -2.89 3.04 -8.33
CA ASP A 33 -3.85 2.32 -7.49
C ASP A 33 -4.46 3.23 -6.43
N ALA A 34 -3.67 4.12 -5.82
CA ALA A 34 -4.14 5.11 -4.86
C ALA A 34 -5.13 6.11 -5.49
N PHE A 35 -4.94 6.53 -6.74
CA PHE A 35 -5.89 7.41 -7.44
C PHE A 35 -7.25 6.74 -7.61
N GLY A 36 -7.27 5.47 -8.02
CA GLY A 36 -8.49 4.68 -8.17
C GLY A 36 -9.19 4.46 -6.82
N ALA A 37 -8.44 4.00 -5.81
CA ALA A 37 -8.97 3.71 -4.48
C ALA A 37 -9.50 4.97 -3.79
N LEU A 38 -8.84 6.11 -4.00
CA LEU A 38 -9.30 7.39 -3.51
C LEU A 38 -10.39 8.01 -4.38
N ARG A 39 -10.76 7.45 -5.54
CA ARG A 39 -11.75 8.03 -6.47
C ARG A 39 -11.38 9.48 -6.86
N VAL A 40 -10.12 9.70 -7.21
CA VAL A 40 -9.67 11.01 -7.72
C VAL A 40 -10.08 11.11 -9.18
N ASP A 41 -10.97 12.06 -9.50
CA ASP A 41 -11.35 12.37 -10.87
C ASP A 41 -10.22 13.15 -11.55
N ALA A 42 -9.31 12.42 -12.19
CA ALA A 42 -8.15 12.95 -12.87
C ALA A 42 -7.88 12.15 -14.15
N PRO A 43 -7.26 12.78 -15.17
CA PRO A 43 -6.91 12.08 -16.39
C PRO A 43 -5.91 10.95 -16.12
N SER A 44 -5.91 9.92 -16.97
CA SER A 44 -5.10 8.70 -16.80
C SER A 44 -3.59 8.93 -16.71
N TRP A 45 -3.09 10.05 -17.25
CA TRP A 45 -1.68 10.43 -17.17
C TRP A 45 -1.30 11.11 -15.85
N ALA A 46 -2.25 11.55 -15.04
CA ALA A 46 -1.98 12.32 -13.81
C ALA A 46 -1.11 11.55 -12.79
N PRO A 47 -1.34 10.25 -12.50
CA PRO A 47 -0.47 9.49 -11.60
C PRO A 47 0.98 9.42 -12.09
N ALA A 48 1.17 9.31 -13.41
CA ALA A 48 2.49 9.23 -14.03
C ALA A 48 3.24 10.58 -13.96
N LEU A 49 2.52 11.70 -14.05
CA LEU A 49 3.11 13.04 -13.96
C LEU A 49 3.44 13.47 -12.53
N LEU A 50 2.80 12.87 -11.52
CA LEU A 50 2.90 13.33 -10.14
C LEU A 50 4.34 13.26 -9.60
N ALA A 51 5.00 12.12 -9.76
CA ALA A 51 6.37 11.92 -9.29
C ALA A 51 7.39 12.87 -9.94
N PRO A 52 7.44 13.02 -11.29
CA PRO A 52 8.33 14.00 -11.89
C PRO A 52 7.97 15.44 -11.51
N ALA A 53 6.68 15.79 -11.36
CA ALA A 53 6.28 17.11 -10.91
C ALA A 53 6.80 17.43 -9.49
N GLU A 54 6.71 16.48 -8.56
CA GLU A 54 7.26 16.64 -7.20
C GLU A 54 8.77 16.84 -7.21
N LEU A 55 9.51 16.05 -8.01
CA LEU A 55 10.95 16.18 -8.12
C LEU A 55 11.37 17.53 -8.73
N VAL A 56 10.70 17.94 -9.81
CA VAL A 56 10.96 19.22 -10.47
C VAL A 56 10.69 20.38 -9.51
N LEU A 57 9.56 20.37 -8.80
CA LEU A 57 9.24 21.39 -7.79
C LEU A 57 10.25 21.38 -6.64
N GLY A 58 10.61 20.20 -6.14
CA GLY A 58 11.61 20.04 -5.07
C GLY A 58 12.97 20.63 -5.44
N VAL A 59 13.47 20.33 -6.64
CA VAL A 59 14.72 20.94 -7.15
C VAL A 59 14.55 22.44 -7.38
N ALA A 60 13.44 22.86 -8.00
CA ALA A 60 13.18 24.27 -8.31
C ALA A 60 13.14 25.13 -7.05
N LEU A 61 12.60 24.63 -5.92
CA LEU A 61 12.62 25.35 -4.64
C LEU A 61 14.04 25.64 -4.13
N LEU A 62 15.02 24.79 -4.45
CA LEU A 62 16.41 24.94 -4.00
C LEU A 62 17.22 25.89 -4.88
N VAL A 63 16.95 25.91 -6.19
CA VAL A 63 17.79 26.63 -7.16
C VAL A 63 17.19 27.95 -7.65
N SER A 64 15.88 28.17 -7.45
CA SER A 64 15.21 29.33 -8.03
C SER A 64 15.61 30.64 -7.32
N PRO A 65 15.91 31.71 -8.08
CA PRO A 65 16.05 33.04 -7.51
C PRO A 65 14.69 33.56 -7.02
N ALA A 66 14.70 34.52 -6.10
CA ALA A 66 13.50 34.97 -5.40
C ALA A 66 12.28 35.33 -6.28
N PRO A 67 12.40 36.02 -7.44
CA PRO A 67 11.24 36.32 -8.28
C PRO A 67 10.59 35.06 -8.87
N LEU A 68 11.40 34.08 -9.29
CA LEU A 68 10.91 32.80 -9.82
C LEU A 68 10.38 31.91 -8.68
N LEU A 69 10.98 32.00 -7.50
CA LEU A 69 10.59 31.22 -6.33
C LEU A 69 9.14 31.49 -5.91
N VAL A 70 8.58 32.68 -6.15
CA VAL A 70 7.16 32.96 -5.88
C VAL A 70 6.26 32.03 -6.69
N VAL A 71 6.57 31.81 -7.98
CA VAL A 71 5.80 30.92 -8.85
C VAL A 71 5.95 29.46 -8.40
N VAL A 72 7.19 29.04 -8.10
CA VAL A 72 7.48 27.67 -7.66
C VAL A 72 6.84 27.37 -6.30
N ALA A 73 6.91 28.30 -5.35
CA ALA A 73 6.29 28.17 -4.03
C ALA A 73 4.76 28.16 -4.12
N SER A 74 4.18 28.96 -5.03
CA SER A 74 2.73 28.93 -5.30
C SER A 74 2.28 27.59 -5.85
N ALA A 75 3.00 27.04 -6.84
CA ALA A 75 2.72 25.72 -7.40
C ALA A 75 2.88 24.61 -6.35
N THR A 76 3.92 24.70 -5.51
CA THR A 76 4.15 23.79 -4.38
C THR A 76 2.99 23.83 -3.39
N LEU A 77 2.56 25.03 -2.97
CA LEU A 77 1.44 25.19 -2.06
C LEU A 77 0.15 24.63 -2.65
N ALA A 78 -0.12 24.87 -3.93
CA ALA A 78 -1.27 24.30 -4.62
C ALA A 78 -1.25 22.76 -4.61
N LEU A 79 -0.09 22.14 -4.83
CA LEU A 79 0.09 20.69 -4.75
C LEU A 79 -0.17 20.16 -3.33
N LEU A 80 0.41 20.80 -2.31
CA LEU A 80 0.22 20.40 -0.91
C LEU A 80 -1.25 20.56 -0.46
N LEU A 81 -1.93 21.61 -0.93
CA LEU A 81 -3.37 21.80 -0.71
C LEU A 81 -4.18 20.70 -1.40
N ALA A 82 -3.84 20.31 -2.63
CA ALA A 82 -4.49 19.19 -3.31
C ALA A 82 -4.34 17.89 -2.51
N TYR A 83 -3.14 17.60 -1.98
CA TYR A 83 -2.92 16.44 -1.10
C TYR A 83 -3.74 16.51 0.18
N TRP A 84 -3.78 17.67 0.81
CA TRP A 84 -4.60 17.89 1.99
C TRP A 84 -6.08 17.66 1.71
N LEU A 85 -6.62 18.17 0.59
CA LEU A 85 -8.02 17.98 0.18
C LEU A 85 -8.34 16.50 -0.08
N VAL A 86 -7.44 15.78 -0.75
CA VAL A 86 -7.60 14.34 -1.00
C VAL A 86 -7.63 13.57 0.31
N VAL A 87 -6.71 13.84 1.24
CA VAL A 87 -6.67 13.20 2.57
C VAL A 87 -7.91 13.57 3.40
N ALA A 88 -8.31 14.83 3.42
CA ALA A 88 -9.50 15.30 4.14
C ALA A 88 -10.79 14.66 3.61
N ARG A 89 -10.88 14.44 2.29
CA ARG A 89 -12.00 13.73 1.66
C ARG A 89 -11.96 12.23 1.98
N ALA A 90 -10.78 11.61 1.95
CA ALA A 90 -10.62 10.19 2.26
C ALA A 90 -11.07 9.85 3.69
N LEU A 91 -10.85 10.76 4.65
CA LEU A 91 -11.34 10.61 6.03
C LEU A 91 -12.87 10.66 6.19
N ARG A 92 -13.60 11.06 5.14
CA ARG A 92 -15.07 11.07 5.13
C ARG A 92 -15.67 9.78 4.55
N PHE A 93 -14.85 8.85 4.09
CA PHE A 93 -15.35 7.58 3.57
C PHE A 93 -15.86 6.73 4.72
N GLU A 94 -17.03 6.12 4.53
CA GLU A 94 -17.67 5.26 5.54
C GLU A 94 -16.83 4.01 5.85
N HIS A 95 -16.03 3.55 4.87
CA HIS A 95 -15.07 2.47 5.03
C HIS A 95 -13.65 2.95 4.71
N PRO A 96 -12.65 2.71 5.60
CA PRO A 96 -11.29 3.17 5.39
C PRO A 96 -10.64 2.43 4.22
N VAL A 97 -10.09 3.18 3.27
CA VAL A 97 -9.33 2.62 2.14
C VAL A 97 -8.01 2.02 2.66
N ARG A 98 -7.88 0.69 2.57
CA ARG A 98 -6.65 -0.04 2.91
C ARG A 98 -5.82 -0.28 1.65
N CYS A 99 -4.96 0.67 1.31
CA CYS A 99 -3.95 0.47 0.26
C CYS A 99 -2.73 -0.22 0.90
N GLY A 100 -2.71 -1.56 0.89
CA GLY A 100 -1.68 -2.35 1.58
C GLY A 100 -0.67 -3.04 0.68
N CYS A 101 -0.59 -2.69 -0.61
CA CYS A 101 -0.07 -3.64 -1.59
C CYS A 101 1.44 -3.86 -1.59
N PHE A 102 2.26 -3.03 -0.93
CA PHE A 102 3.73 -3.20 -0.94
C PHE A 102 4.39 -2.68 0.35
N GLY A 103 4.32 -3.46 1.43
CA GLY A 103 4.92 -3.14 2.71
C GLY A 103 6.33 -2.54 2.62
N ARG A 104 6.47 -1.32 3.18
CA ARG A 104 7.61 -0.82 4.00
C ARG A 104 7.52 0.67 4.34
N LEU A 105 6.72 1.46 3.62
CA LEU A 105 6.71 2.93 3.81
C LEU A 105 5.32 3.58 3.85
N GLY A 106 4.24 2.82 3.62
CA GLY A 106 2.86 3.31 3.65
C GLY A 106 2.11 2.86 4.90
N ALA A 107 1.56 3.81 5.65
CA ALA A 107 0.56 3.52 6.67
C ALA A 107 -0.67 2.88 6.02
N HIS A 108 -1.06 1.70 6.50
CA HIS A 108 -2.15 0.88 5.95
C HIS A 108 -3.54 1.52 6.06
N THR A 109 -3.64 2.67 6.75
CA THR A 109 -4.88 3.43 6.96
C THR A 109 -4.59 4.93 6.98
N ILE A 110 -5.45 5.70 6.31
CA ILE A 110 -5.45 7.17 6.42
C ILE A 110 -6.14 7.53 7.73
N THR A 111 -5.43 8.20 8.64
CA THR A 111 -5.94 8.57 9.97
C THR A 111 -5.95 10.08 10.19
N GLY A 112 -6.54 10.54 11.29
CA GLY A 112 -6.47 11.95 11.68
C GLY A 112 -5.04 12.48 11.82
N ARG A 113 -4.07 11.62 12.17
CA ARG A 113 -2.64 11.96 12.18
C ARG A 113 -2.11 12.30 10.79
N THR A 114 -2.58 11.59 9.75
CA THR A 114 -2.26 11.89 8.35
C THR A 114 -2.74 13.29 7.95
N LEU A 115 -3.92 13.70 8.42
CA LEU A 115 -4.43 15.05 8.17
C LEU A 115 -3.59 16.11 8.90
N VAL A 116 -3.26 15.90 10.18
CA VAL A 116 -2.38 16.82 10.95
C VAL A 116 -1.05 17.01 10.23
N ARG A 117 -0.41 15.91 9.80
CA ARG A 117 0.83 15.96 9.01
C ARG A 117 0.68 16.84 7.76
N ASN A 118 -0.37 16.62 6.96
CA ASN A 118 -0.58 17.40 5.74
C ASN A 118 -0.91 18.87 6.04
N THR A 119 -1.58 19.17 7.16
CA THR A 119 -1.79 20.55 7.62
C THR A 119 -0.45 21.24 7.93
N LEU A 120 0.48 20.56 8.60
CA LEU A 120 1.82 21.09 8.86
C LEU A 120 2.59 21.37 7.55
N LEU A 121 2.46 20.50 6.55
CA LEU A 121 3.06 20.71 5.23
C LEU A 121 2.47 21.92 4.52
N VAL A 122 1.14 22.10 4.54
CA VAL A 122 0.48 23.27 3.98
C VAL A 122 0.98 24.55 4.67
N LEU A 123 1.09 24.55 6.00
CA LEU A 123 1.64 25.69 6.76
C LEU A 123 3.10 25.98 6.36
N ALA A 124 3.93 24.95 6.19
CA ALA A 124 5.29 25.12 5.69
C ALA A 124 5.31 25.72 4.27
N GLY A 125 4.42 25.27 3.38
CA GLY A 125 4.24 25.83 2.04
C GLY A 125 3.82 27.30 2.06
N VAL A 126 2.91 27.69 2.96
CA VAL A 126 2.51 29.09 3.16
C VAL A 126 3.71 29.93 3.62
N LEU A 127 4.47 29.45 4.60
CA LEU A 127 5.67 30.15 5.08
C LEU A 127 6.75 30.27 4.00
N ALA A 128 6.92 29.24 3.16
CA ALA A 128 7.82 29.27 2.01
C ALA A 128 7.39 30.33 0.98
N LEU A 129 6.10 30.44 0.67
CA LEU A 129 5.57 31.48 -0.22
C LEU A 129 5.75 32.88 0.38
N VAL A 130 5.48 33.05 1.68
CA VAL A 130 5.71 34.31 2.39
C VAL A 130 7.19 34.71 2.36
N GLY A 131 8.12 33.75 2.52
CA GLY A 131 9.56 33.96 2.34
C GLY A 131 9.90 34.45 0.93
N ALA A 132 9.38 33.76 -0.09
CA ALA A 132 9.59 34.12 -1.49
C ALA A 132 9.09 35.54 -1.82
N LEU A 133 7.90 35.90 -1.34
CA LEU A 133 7.33 37.26 -1.51
C LEU A 133 8.16 38.35 -0.83
N ARG A 134 8.92 37.99 0.22
CA ARG A 134 9.88 38.91 0.88
C ARG A 134 11.26 38.91 0.23
N GLY A 135 11.46 38.20 -0.87
CA GLY A 135 12.75 38.15 -1.56
C GLY A 135 13.71 37.10 -1.00
N VAL A 136 13.28 36.27 -0.04
CA VAL A 136 14.13 35.22 0.55
C VAL A 136 14.17 34.01 -0.37
N SER A 137 15.37 33.53 -0.69
CA SER A 137 15.60 32.32 -1.47
C SER A 137 16.76 31.51 -0.91
N VAL A 138 16.85 30.23 -1.28
CA VAL A 138 17.99 29.38 -0.88
C VAL A 138 19.31 29.93 -1.47
N PRO A 139 19.40 30.31 -2.78
CA PRO A 139 20.63 30.87 -3.32
C PRO A 139 21.04 32.18 -2.66
N SER A 140 20.09 33.07 -2.31
CA SER A 140 20.43 34.32 -1.61
C SER A 140 20.94 34.05 -0.19
N ALA A 141 20.34 33.09 0.52
CA ALA A 141 20.82 32.69 1.85
C ALA A 141 22.19 32.00 1.81
N LEU A 142 22.50 31.30 0.71
CA LEU A 142 23.81 30.72 0.43
C LEU A 142 24.83 31.72 -0.09
N ALA A 143 24.45 32.95 -0.46
CA ALA A 143 25.39 33.99 -0.85
C ALA A 143 25.91 34.75 0.38
N ASP A 144 25.08 34.90 1.41
CA ASP A 144 25.41 35.54 2.70
C ASP A 144 26.18 34.60 3.67
N LEU A 145 27.09 33.78 3.14
CA LEU A 145 27.72 32.63 3.82
C LEU A 145 28.31 32.94 5.20
N ASP A 146 27.79 32.25 6.22
CA ASP A 146 28.39 32.10 7.54
C ASP A 146 28.20 30.64 8.04
N GLN A 147 28.77 30.26 9.19
CA GLN A 147 28.77 28.88 9.75
C GLN A 147 27.38 28.25 10.06
N TRP A 148 26.28 28.95 9.77
CA TRP A 148 24.93 28.61 10.23
C TRP A 148 24.15 27.71 9.25
N TRP A 149 24.66 27.48 8.03
CA TRP A 149 23.97 26.69 7.00
C TRP A 149 23.79 25.20 7.40
N LEU A 150 24.76 24.62 8.13
CA LEU A 150 24.67 23.24 8.63
C LEU A 150 23.53 23.08 9.64
N TRP A 151 23.31 24.09 10.50
CA TRP A 151 22.21 24.10 11.46
C TRP A 151 20.85 24.23 10.77
N LEU A 152 20.74 25.05 9.72
CA LEU A 152 19.53 25.17 8.92
C LEU A 152 19.19 23.88 8.17
N LEU A 153 20.19 23.25 7.55
CA LEU A 153 20.01 21.96 6.88
C LEU A 153 19.62 20.86 7.89
N GLY A 154 20.31 20.80 9.04
CA GLY A 154 19.99 19.87 10.11
C GLY A 154 18.57 20.07 10.66
N ALA A 155 18.14 21.32 10.86
CA ALA A 155 16.78 21.63 11.28
C ALA A 155 15.74 21.26 10.22
N ALA A 156 16.02 21.50 8.93
CA ALA A 156 15.13 21.11 7.84
C ALA A 156 14.98 19.59 7.76
N LEU A 157 16.10 18.86 7.90
CA LEU A 157 16.11 17.41 7.93
C LEU A 157 15.34 16.88 9.14
N ALA A 158 15.58 17.43 10.33
CA ALA A 158 14.85 17.05 11.54
C ALA A 158 13.33 17.31 11.40
N ALA A 159 12.94 18.47 10.87
CA ALA A 159 11.55 18.80 10.59
C ALA A 159 10.93 17.83 9.57
N ALA A 160 11.65 17.50 8.50
CA ALA A 160 11.21 16.53 7.51
C ALA A 160 11.04 15.14 8.13
N VAL A 161 12.01 14.66 8.91
CA VAL A 161 11.93 13.37 9.61
C VAL A 161 10.75 13.34 10.58
N CYS A 162 10.61 14.32 11.45
CA CYS A 162 9.47 14.41 12.38
C CYS A 162 8.13 14.39 11.64
N THR A 163 8.03 15.12 10.53
CA THR A 163 6.81 15.19 9.72
C THR A 163 6.52 13.84 9.04
N LEU A 164 7.53 13.15 8.52
CA LEU A 164 7.38 11.83 7.94
C LEU A 164 6.97 10.79 9.00
N SER A 165 7.55 10.84 10.20
CA SER A 165 7.23 9.95 11.32
C SER A 165 5.79 10.10 11.84
N LEU A 166 5.20 11.30 11.77
CA LEU A 166 3.79 11.53 12.14
C LEU A 166 2.79 10.80 11.23
N GLY A 167 3.22 10.33 10.06
CA GLY A 167 2.40 9.59 9.10
C GLY A 167 2.29 8.09 9.37
N GLY A 168 3.14 7.52 10.23
CA GLY A 168 3.07 6.10 10.59
C GLY A 168 1.93 5.88 11.59
N SER A 169 0.89 5.14 11.19
CA SER A 169 0.06 4.42 12.16
C SER A 169 0.93 3.31 12.75
N GLY A 170 1.67 3.65 13.80
CA GLY A 170 2.03 2.67 14.81
C GLY A 170 0.74 2.21 15.47
N GLU A 171 0.04 1.26 14.85
CA GLU A 171 -0.60 0.22 15.64
C GLU A 171 0.56 -0.35 16.49
N PRO A 172 0.45 -0.41 17.83
CA PRO A 172 1.49 -1.02 18.62
C PRO A 172 1.73 -2.39 18.02
N ALA A 173 2.94 -2.61 17.49
CA ALA A 173 3.39 -3.95 17.18
C ALA A 173 3.13 -4.75 18.45
N ALA A 174 2.15 -5.65 18.40
CA ALA A 174 2.07 -6.71 19.39
C ALA A 174 3.50 -7.25 19.51
N PRO A 175 4.03 -7.34 20.75
CA PRO A 175 5.46 -7.35 21.02
C PRO A 175 6.14 -8.25 20.01
N ALA A 176 6.99 -7.64 19.18
CA ALA A 176 7.77 -8.34 18.19
C ALA A 176 8.46 -9.49 18.92
N ALA A 177 8.04 -10.72 18.60
CA ALA A 177 8.88 -11.87 18.84
C ALA A 177 10.24 -11.54 18.22
N ALA A 178 11.29 -11.84 18.97
CA ALA A 178 12.67 -11.42 18.76
C ALA A 178 13.11 -11.43 17.27
N PRO A 179 13.99 -10.49 16.87
CA PRO A 179 14.39 -10.35 15.48
C PRO A 179 14.96 -11.67 14.95
N ALA A 180 14.34 -12.19 13.89
CA ALA A 180 14.94 -13.22 13.05
C ALA A 180 16.26 -12.65 12.52
N ALA A 181 17.34 -13.37 12.81
CA ALA A 181 18.69 -13.05 12.40
C ALA A 181 18.82 -12.96 10.88
N GLU A 182 19.72 -12.10 10.41
CA GLU A 182 20.12 -12.01 9.01
C GLU A 182 20.51 -13.39 8.45
N PRO A 183 20.30 -13.66 7.15
CA PRO A 183 20.64 -14.94 6.55
C PRO A 183 22.18 -15.08 6.50
N GLY A 184 22.72 -15.70 7.54
CA GLY A 184 23.98 -16.43 7.47
C GLY A 184 23.75 -17.69 6.64
N ASP A 185 24.71 -17.97 5.78
CA ASP A 185 24.78 -18.96 4.70
C ASP A 185 24.75 -20.44 5.17
N ASP A 186 23.83 -20.80 6.07
CA ASP A 186 23.68 -22.17 6.60
C ASP A 186 22.22 -22.42 7.03
N ALA A 187 21.30 -22.39 6.07
CA ALA A 187 19.87 -22.65 6.30
C ALA A 187 19.60 -24.16 6.35
N GLY A 188 19.78 -24.78 7.52
CA GLY A 188 19.02 -25.97 7.87
C GLY A 188 17.54 -25.60 7.93
N GLU A 189 16.70 -26.36 7.22
CA GLU A 189 15.22 -26.36 7.27
C GLU A 189 14.67 -25.87 8.62
N LEU A 190 14.24 -24.61 8.69
CA LEU A 190 13.44 -24.12 9.80
C LEU A 190 11.99 -24.54 9.52
N ASP A 191 11.64 -25.69 10.08
CA ASP A 191 10.33 -26.34 10.06
C ASP A 191 9.19 -25.32 10.32
N TYR A 192 8.37 -25.05 9.30
CA TYR A 192 7.19 -24.22 9.42
C TYR A 192 6.21 -24.91 10.38
N VAL A 193 6.14 -24.43 11.63
CA VAL A 193 5.21 -24.98 12.62
C VAL A 193 3.79 -24.61 12.22
N ARG A 194 3.05 -25.58 11.69
CA ARG A 194 1.63 -25.43 11.36
C ARG A 194 0.82 -25.15 12.63
N HIS A 195 0.09 -24.03 12.64
CA HIS A 195 -0.81 -23.66 13.74
C HIS A 195 -2.24 -24.15 13.45
N PRO A 196 -3.06 -24.47 14.47
CA PRO A 196 -4.48 -24.75 14.27
C PRO A 196 -5.20 -23.61 13.56
N ILE A 197 -6.19 -23.94 12.72
CA ILE A 197 -7.11 -22.94 12.17
C ILE A 197 -7.80 -22.26 13.36
N PRO A 198 -7.65 -20.93 13.52
CA PRO A 198 -8.24 -20.25 14.64
C PRO A 198 -9.75 -20.16 14.47
N TYR A 199 -10.47 -19.95 15.58
CA TYR A 199 -11.91 -19.75 15.51
C TYR A 199 -12.22 -18.41 14.84
N GLY A 200 -13.08 -18.46 13.83
CA GLY A 200 -13.60 -17.31 13.11
C GLY A 200 -14.84 -17.71 12.33
N GLN A 201 -15.73 -16.75 12.10
CA GLN A 201 -16.96 -16.97 11.37
C GLN A 201 -17.04 -16.01 10.19
N THR A 202 -17.43 -16.55 9.05
CA THR A 202 -17.72 -15.84 7.82
C THR A 202 -19.20 -15.99 7.50
N ARG A 203 -19.70 -15.14 6.60
CA ARG A 203 -21.07 -15.22 6.11
C ARG A 203 -21.07 -15.45 4.60
N THR A 204 -21.97 -16.28 4.07
CA THR A 204 -22.20 -16.43 2.62
C THR A 204 -23.09 -15.30 2.07
N PRO A 205 -23.21 -15.11 0.75
CA PRO A 205 -24.14 -14.12 0.18
C PRO A 205 -25.60 -14.31 0.62
N GLU A 206 -26.01 -15.54 0.90
CA GLU A 206 -27.36 -15.90 1.37
C GLU A 206 -27.55 -15.65 2.87
N GLY A 207 -26.50 -15.27 3.59
CA GLY A 207 -26.53 -14.99 5.02
C GLY A 207 -26.20 -16.16 5.93
N THR A 208 -25.87 -17.34 5.38
CA THR A 208 -25.45 -18.51 6.14
C THR A 208 -24.11 -18.25 6.82
N GLN A 209 -23.98 -18.62 8.10
CA GLN A 209 -22.72 -18.50 8.82
C GLN A 209 -21.89 -19.77 8.64
N LEU A 210 -20.60 -19.62 8.32
CA LEU A 210 -19.64 -20.70 8.17
C LEU A 210 -18.39 -20.38 8.98
N THR A 211 -17.96 -21.31 9.82
CA THR A 211 -16.70 -21.21 10.54
C THR A 211 -15.51 -21.46 9.61
N LEU A 212 -14.33 -20.94 9.97
CA LEU A 212 -13.10 -21.20 9.21
C LEU A 212 -12.76 -22.69 9.11
N HIS A 213 -13.11 -23.47 10.13
CA HIS A 213 -12.93 -24.92 10.10
C HIS A 213 -13.89 -25.58 9.11
N GLU A 214 -15.16 -25.18 9.09
CA GLU A 214 -16.15 -25.72 8.14
C GLU A 214 -15.78 -25.45 6.69
N LEU A 215 -15.12 -24.31 6.40
CA LEU A 215 -14.63 -23.99 5.05
C LEU A 215 -13.58 -24.97 4.55
N ALA A 216 -12.80 -25.57 5.44
CA ALA A 216 -11.69 -26.47 5.11
C ALA A 216 -12.03 -27.97 5.31
N THR A 217 -13.20 -28.30 5.86
CA THR A 217 -13.55 -29.69 6.23
C THR A 217 -13.56 -30.66 5.04
N GLU A 218 -14.12 -30.26 3.90
CA GLU A 218 -14.21 -31.14 2.72
C GLU A 218 -12.91 -31.19 1.92
N ARG A 219 -12.20 -30.06 1.86
CA ARG A 219 -10.97 -29.85 1.10
C ARG A 219 -10.28 -28.57 1.59
N PRO A 220 -8.95 -28.41 1.39
CA PRO A 220 -8.25 -27.18 1.74
C PRO A 220 -8.92 -25.96 1.12
N ALA A 221 -8.89 -24.82 1.81
CA ALA A 221 -9.52 -23.58 1.35
C ALA A 221 -8.50 -22.44 1.30
N LEU A 222 -8.31 -21.88 0.11
CA LEU A 222 -7.57 -20.64 -0.09
C LEU A 222 -8.51 -19.46 0.14
N LEU A 223 -8.29 -18.73 1.23
CA LEU A 223 -8.98 -17.48 1.51
C LEU A 223 -8.16 -16.30 0.98
N VAL A 224 -8.76 -15.51 0.10
CA VAL A 224 -8.16 -14.30 -0.47
C VAL A 224 -8.95 -13.09 0.02
N ALA A 225 -8.37 -12.29 0.92
CA ALA A 225 -8.99 -11.05 1.36
C ALA A 225 -8.87 -9.98 0.28
N LEU A 226 -10.01 -9.43 -0.11
CA LEU A 226 -10.14 -8.40 -1.14
C LEU A 226 -10.98 -7.24 -0.62
N SER A 227 -10.75 -6.05 -1.16
CA SER A 227 -11.57 -4.87 -0.86
C SER A 227 -12.14 -4.26 -2.14
N PRO A 228 -13.44 -3.94 -2.19
CA PRO A 228 -14.04 -3.33 -3.38
C PRO A 228 -13.45 -1.94 -3.64
N GLY A 229 -13.07 -1.67 -4.89
CA GLY A 229 -12.45 -0.41 -5.27
C GLY A 229 -10.95 -0.29 -4.94
N CYS A 230 -10.32 -1.35 -4.43
CA CYS A 230 -8.87 -1.46 -4.36
C CYS A 230 -8.31 -1.89 -5.73
N GLY A 231 -7.45 -1.07 -6.35
CA GLY A 231 -6.92 -1.32 -7.70
C GLY A 231 -6.29 -2.71 -7.89
N PRO A 232 -5.39 -3.16 -7.00
CA PRO A 232 -4.81 -4.50 -7.03
C PRO A 232 -5.84 -5.62 -6.83
N CYS A 233 -6.85 -5.42 -5.97
CA CYS A 233 -7.94 -6.38 -5.82
C CYS A 233 -8.78 -6.49 -7.10
N THR A 234 -9.01 -5.39 -7.82
CA THR A 234 -9.70 -5.42 -9.12
C THR A 234 -8.93 -6.24 -10.16
N ARG A 235 -7.59 -6.22 -10.12
CA ARG A 235 -6.75 -7.05 -10.99
C ARG A 235 -6.76 -8.52 -10.61
N ILE A 236 -6.86 -8.84 -9.31
CA ILE A 236 -6.92 -10.22 -8.81
C ILE A 236 -8.30 -10.86 -8.97
N ALA A 237 -9.38 -10.09 -8.85
CA ALA A 237 -10.74 -10.60 -8.90
C ALA A 237 -11.02 -11.59 -10.06
N PRO A 238 -10.61 -11.33 -11.32
CA PRO A 238 -10.81 -12.29 -12.42
C PRO A 238 -9.95 -13.56 -12.31
N ASP A 239 -8.81 -13.53 -11.60
CA ASP A 239 -7.93 -14.69 -11.45
C ASP A 239 -8.53 -15.75 -10.52
N LEU A 240 -9.45 -15.40 -9.62
CA LEU A 240 -10.05 -16.36 -8.68
C LEU A 240 -10.66 -17.57 -9.41
N ARG A 241 -11.28 -17.33 -10.57
CA ARG A 241 -11.80 -18.39 -11.44
C ARG A 241 -10.68 -19.24 -12.04
N VAL A 242 -9.64 -18.58 -12.54
CA VAL A 242 -8.47 -19.26 -13.12
C VAL A 242 -7.79 -20.14 -12.07
N TRP A 243 -7.64 -19.64 -10.84
CA TRP A 243 -7.06 -20.39 -9.72
C TRP A 243 -7.91 -21.58 -9.31
N GLU A 244 -9.24 -21.45 -9.29
CA GLU A 244 -10.12 -22.60 -9.01
C GLU A 244 -9.95 -23.72 -10.06
N GLU A 245 -9.85 -23.34 -11.34
CA GLU A 245 -9.59 -24.26 -12.45
C GLU A 245 -8.19 -24.90 -12.34
N GLN A 246 -7.15 -24.09 -12.10
CA GLN A 246 -5.76 -24.54 -11.98
C GLN A 246 -5.52 -25.45 -10.77
N LEU A 247 -6.20 -25.20 -9.66
CA LEU A 247 -6.14 -26.03 -8.45
C LEU A 247 -7.05 -27.27 -8.54
N GLY A 248 -7.65 -27.51 -9.71
CA GLY A 248 -8.38 -28.74 -10.05
C GLY A 248 -9.61 -29.00 -9.17
N GLY A 249 -10.12 -27.98 -8.49
CA GLY A 249 -11.11 -28.14 -7.43
C GLY A 249 -10.62 -28.92 -6.21
N VAL A 250 -9.33 -29.27 -6.12
CA VAL A 250 -8.74 -29.91 -4.92
C VAL A 250 -8.64 -28.90 -3.79
N VAL A 251 -8.45 -27.61 -4.11
CA VAL A 251 -8.49 -26.49 -3.16
C VAL A 251 -9.68 -25.61 -3.49
N ALA A 252 -10.51 -25.31 -2.49
CA ALA A 252 -11.59 -24.35 -2.63
C ALA A 252 -11.03 -22.92 -2.62
N VAL A 253 -11.34 -22.11 -3.63
CA VAL A 253 -10.98 -20.68 -3.65
C VAL A 253 -12.16 -19.87 -3.09
N ARG A 254 -11.89 -18.95 -2.17
CA ARG A 254 -12.89 -18.03 -1.59
C ARG A 254 -12.31 -16.63 -1.46
N ALA A 255 -13.15 -15.62 -1.67
CA ALA A 255 -12.81 -14.21 -1.52
C ALA A 255 -13.46 -13.65 -0.26
N LEU A 256 -12.66 -13.15 0.68
CA LEU A 256 -13.15 -12.55 1.92
C LEU A 256 -13.29 -11.03 1.75
N PHE A 257 -14.48 -10.50 2.03
CA PHE A 257 -14.80 -9.08 1.92
C PHE A 257 -15.27 -8.49 3.26
N ASP A 258 -14.92 -7.23 3.50
CA ASP A 258 -15.38 -6.40 4.62
C ASP A 258 -16.47 -5.39 4.22
N ALA A 259 -17.15 -5.66 3.10
CA ALA A 259 -18.17 -4.80 2.51
C ALA A 259 -19.45 -5.59 2.20
N ASP A 260 -20.60 -4.91 2.20
CA ASP A 260 -21.90 -5.54 1.98
C ASP A 260 -22.02 -6.21 0.60
N PRO A 261 -22.84 -7.27 0.46
CA PRO A 261 -22.98 -8.03 -0.79
C PRO A 261 -23.33 -7.19 -2.02
N GLU A 262 -24.20 -6.20 -1.88
CA GLU A 262 -24.58 -5.29 -2.97
C GLU A 262 -23.37 -4.53 -3.52
N ARG A 263 -22.50 -4.07 -2.63
CA ARG A 263 -21.27 -3.34 -2.97
C ARG A 263 -20.26 -4.23 -3.69
N VAL A 264 -20.12 -5.47 -3.23
CA VAL A 264 -19.25 -6.48 -3.86
C VAL A 264 -19.77 -6.83 -5.25
N ALA A 265 -21.08 -7.01 -5.42
CA ALA A 265 -21.68 -7.29 -6.72
C ALA A 265 -21.48 -6.14 -7.72
N GLU A 266 -21.58 -4.89 -7.26
CA GLU A 266 -21.37 -3.69 -8.09
C GLU A 266 -19.90 -3.49 -8.49
N LEU A 267 -18.98 -3.57 -7.53
CA LEU A 267 -17.58 -3.15 -7.72
C LEU A 267 -16.60 -4.29 -7.98
N ALA A 268 -16.94 -5.52 -7.63
CA ALA A 268 -16.09 -6.69 -7.80
C ALA A 268 -16.90 -7.89 -8.38
N PRO A 269 -17.62 -7.71 -9.50
CA PRO A 269 -18.52 -8.73 -10.04
C PRO A 269 -17.82 -10.05 -10.37
N ALA A 270 -16.55 -10.01 -10.78
CA ALA A 270 -15.76 -11.21 -11.06
C ALA A 270 -15.44 -12.04 -9.79
N ALA A 271 -15.36 -11.40 -8.63
CA ALA A 271 -15.09 -12.07 -7.35
C ALA A 271 -16.35 -12.41 -6.55
N ALA A 272 -17.50 -11.82 -6.90
CA ALA A 272 -18.78 -12.06 -6.23
C ALA A 272 -19.17 -13.56 -6.11
N PRO A 273 -18.93 -14.43 -7.11
CA PRO A 273 -19.22 -15.87 -6.98
C PRO A 273 -18.41 -16.60 -5.89
N TYR A 274 -17.29 -16.02 -5.48
CA TYR A 274 -16.37 -16.58 -4.48
C TYR A 274 -16.56 -15.95 -3.09
N ALA A 275 -17.49 -15.01 -2.95
CA ALA A 275 -17.55 -14.10 -1.82
C ALA A 275 -17.97 -14.77 -0.49
N LEU A 276 -17.21 -14.44 0.55
CA LEU A 276 -17.51 -14.60 1.95
C LEU A 276 -17.40 -13.22 2.61
N TYR A 277 -18.19 -12.99 3.67
CA TYR A 277 -18.28 -11.67 4.31
C TYR A 277 -17.81 -11.73 5.76
N ASP A 278 -16.92 -10.79 6.11
CA ASP A 278 -16.38 -10.51 7.45
C ASP A 278 -16.56 -9.02 7.75
N LEU A 279 -17.82 -8.59 7.88
CA LEU A 279 -18.19 -7.18 8.06
C LEU A 279 -17.58 -6.54 9.33
N ASP A 280 -17.37 -7.36 10.37
CA ASP A 280 -16.80 -6.93 11.65
C ASP A 280 -15.26 -7.07 11.72
N LEU A 281 -14.62 -7.52 10.63
CA LEU A 281 -13.17 -7.71 10.51
C LEU A 281 -12.59 -8.68 11.55
N ASN A 282 -13.39 -9.62 12.04
CA ASN A 282 -12.97 -10.57 13.06
C ASN A 282 -12.07 -11.64 12.45
N VAL A 283 -12.45 -12.19 11.30
CA VAL A 283 -11.65 -13.18 10.57
C VAL A 283 -10.35 -12.55 10.08
N ALA A 284 -10.43 -11.37 9.47
CA ALA A 284 -9.26 -10.64 9.02
C ALA A 284 -8.27 -10.36 10.15
N ARG A 285 -8.75 -9.97 11.35
CA ARG A 285 -7.89 -9.71 12.51
C ARG A 285 -7.21 -10.98 13.03
N VAL A 286 -7.96 -12.07 13.13
CA VAL A 286 -7.48 -13.34 13.68
C VAL A 286 -6.49 -14.03 12.73
N LEU A 287 -6.72 -13.96 11.42
CA LEU A 287 -5.83 -14.48 10.38
C LEU A 287 -4.72 -13.49 9.97
N ARG A 288 -4.70 -12.29 10.58
CA ARG A 288 -3.73 -11.21 10.31
C ARG A 288 -3.70 -10.74 8.84
N LEU A 289 -4.88 -10.65 8.22
CA LEU A 289 -5.09 -10.16 6.86
C LEU A 289 -5.32 -8.64 6.90
N PHE A 290 -4.26 -7.88 7.20
CA PHE A 290 -4.37 -6.43 7.42
C PHE A 290 -4.26 -5.61 6.13
N ALA A 291 -3.60 -6.17 5.11
CA ALA A 291 -3.47 -5.59 3.80
C ALA A 291 -4.39 -6.29 2.79
N ASN A 292 -4.79 -5.55 1.75
CA ASN A 292 -5.52 -6.08 0.60
C ASN A 292 -4.70 -5.87 -0.68
N PRO A 293 -4.64 -6.84 -1.60
CA PRO A 293 -5.06 -8.22 -1.41
C PRO A 293 -4.13 -8.95 -0.42
N SER A 294 -4.65 -9.94 0.31
CA SER A 294 -3.86 -10.88 1.10
C SER A 294 -4.47 -12.26 1.02
N ALA A 295 -3.69 -13.31 1.32
CA ALA A 295 -4.18 -14.67 1.24
C ALA A 295 -3.61 -15.58 2.34
N VAL A 296 -4.39 -16.59 2.71
CA VAL A 296 -4.02 -17.64 3.65
C VAL A 296 -4.65 -18.97 3.21
N LEU A 297 -3.93 -20.07 3.38
CA LEU A 297 -4.40 -21.41 3.05
C LEU A 297 -4.80 -22.15 4.33
N LEU A 298 -6.04 -22.59 4.37
CA LEU A 298 -6.60 -23.45 5.40
C LEU A 298 -6.48 -24.91 4.95
N GLY A 299 -5.82 -25.75 5.74
CA GLY A 299 -5.67 -27.17 5.46
C GLY A 299 -6.90 -27.98 5.88
N ALA A 300 -7.16 -29.07 5.15
CA ALA A 300 -8.23 -30.01 5.51
C ALA A 300 -7.94 -30.82 6.78
N ASP A 301 -6.70 -30.76 7.28
CA ASP A 301 -6.25 -31.30 8.56
C ASP A 301 -6.64 -30.42 9.77
N GLY A 302 -7.32 -29.29 9.53
CA GLY A 302 -7.68 -28.34 10.58
C GLY A 302 -6.54 -27.41 10.98
N LEU A 303 -5.43 -27.40 10.22
CA LEU A 303 -4.27 -26.55 10.45
C LEU A 303 -4.14 -25.47 9.35
N LEU A 304 -3.46 -24.38 9.65
CA LEU A 304 -3.00 -23.43 8.64
C LEU A 304 -1.90 -24.08 7.80
N ALA A 305 -2.09 -24.08 6.49
CA ALA A 305 -1.22 -24.75 5.53
C ALA A 305 -0.35 -23.79 4.71
N GLY A 306 -0.55 -22.47 4.86
CA GLY A 306 0.29 -21.45 4.24
C GLY A 306 -0.22 -20.03 4.47
N GLY A 307 0.67 -19.05 4.32
CA GLY A 307 0.37 -17.63 4.58
C GLY A 307 0.34 -17.27 6.08
N PRO A 308 -0.13 -16.06 6.43
CA PRO A 308 -0.68 -15.04 5.52
C PRO A 308 0.40 -14.40 4.62
N VAL A 309 0.05 -14.13 3.36
CA VAL A 309 0.85 -13.32 2.43
C VAL A 309 0.10 -12.03 2.08
N GLU A 310 0.83 -10.96 1.80
CA GLU A 310 0.25 -9.64 1.52
C GLU A 310 0.75 -9.07 0.18
N GLY A 311 -0.16 -8.48 -0.58
CA GLY A 311 0.15 -7.84 -1.86
C GLY A 311 -0.07 -8.76 -3.07
N GLU A 312 -0.33 -8.14 -4.21
CA GLU A 312 -0.71 -8.86 -5.44
C GLU A 312 0.33 -9.88 -5.92
N PRO A 313 1.64 -9.56 -5.97
CA PRO A 313 2.64 -10.54 -6.40
C PRO A 313 2.77 -11.72 -5.44
N ALA A 314 2.67 -11.48 -4.13
CA ALA A 314 2.81 -12.53 -3.13
C ALA A 314 1.61 -13.49 -3.13
N VAL A 315 0.40 -12.96 -3.32
CA VAL A 315 -0.80 -13.80 -3.49
C VAL A 315 -0.69 -14.66 -4.75
N ARG A 316 -0.26 -14.09 -5.89
CA ARG A 316 -0.04 -14.87 -7.12
C ARG A 316 1.02 -15.95 -6.94
N ALA A 317 2.15 -15.61 -6.32
CA ALA A 317 3.22 -16.58 -6.04
C ALA A 317 2.74 -17.73 -5.16
N MET A 318 2.00 -17.42 -4.09
CA MET A 318 1.43 -18.44 -3.21
C MET A 318 0.53 -19.44 -3.96
N VAL A 319 -0.26 -18.99 -4.94
CA VAL A 319 -1.10 -19.90 -5.74
C VAL A 319 -0.26 -20.81 -6.63
N GLU A 320 0.80 -20.29 -7.26
CA GLU A 320 1.72 -21.11 -8.05
C GLU A 320 2.47 -22.12 -7.16
N ASP A 321 2.89 -21.73 -5.96
CA ASP A 321 3.53 -22.63 -4.99
C ASP A 321 2.56 -23.76 -4.60
N ILE A 322 1.31 -23.44 -4.27
CA ILE A 322 0.27 -24.44 -3.96
C ILE A 322 0.07 -25.40 -5.13
N ARG A 323 -0.01 -24.87 -6.36
CA ARG A 323 -0.19 -25.68 -7.56
C ARG A 323 1.00 -26.63 -7.78
N ALA A 324 2.22 -26.16 -7.58
CA ALA A 324 3.43 -26.98 -7.69
C ALA A 324 3.42 -28.12 -6.67
N GLU A 325 3.13 -27.82 -5.40
CA GLU A 325 3.02 -28.83 -4.34
C GLU A 325 1.92 -29.86 -4.61
N LEU A 326 0.78 -29.45 -5.16
CA LEU A 326 -0.29 -30.36 -5.56
C LEU A 326 0.10 -31.25 -6.74
N ALA A 327 0.86 -30.72 -7.71
CA ALA A 327 1.38 -31.49 -8.83
C ALA A 327 2.42 -32.53 -8.36
N ASP A 328 3.34 -32.13 -7.47
CA ASP A 328 4.36 -33.00 -6.89
C ASP A 328 3.74 -34.11 -6.02
N ALA A 329 2.64 -33.80 -5.32
CA ALA A 329 1.84 -34.78 -4.59
C ALA A 329 0.97 -35.68 -5.50
N GLY A 330 0.94 -35.45 -6.82
CA GLY A 330 0.13 -36.18 -7.78
C GLY A 330 -1.38 -35.90 -7.70
N ALA A 331 -1.77 -34.83 -7.00
CA ALA A 331 -3.17 -34.39 -6.89
C ALA A 331 -3.63 -33.60 -8.12
N LEU A 332 -2.69 -33.07 -8.92
CA LEU A 332 -2.93 -32.46 -10.22
C LEU A 332 -2.15 -33.18 -11.33
N PRO A 333 -2.61 -33.09 -12.59
CA PRO A 333 -1.82 -33.56 -13.72
C PRO A 333 -0.49 -32.79 -13.76
N ALA A 334 0.63 -33.48 -13.94
CA ALA A 334 1.91 -32.82 -14.17
C ALA A 334 1.81 -31.94 -15.42
N ASP A 335 2.32 -30.71 -15.35
CA ASP A 335 2.43 -29.84 -16.51
C ASP A 335 3.16 -30.58 -17.63
N SER A 336 2.45 -30.82 -18.72
CA SER A 336 3.02 -31.49 -19.88
C SER A 336 4.05 -30.54 -20.51
N PRO A 337 5.30 -30.98 -20.79
CA PRO A 337 6.34 -30.12 -21.35
C PRO A 337 6.01 -29.53 -22.74
N GLU A 338 4.86 -29.84 -23.33
CA GLU A 338 4.42 -29.31 -24.63
C GLU A 338 3.89 -27.87 -24.58
N ASP A 339 3.44 -27.34 -23.43
CA ASP A 339 2.80 -26.01 -23.38
C ASP A 339 3.81 -24.83 -23.37
N THR A 340 5.06 -25.08 -22.96
CA THR A 340 6.14 -24.08 -23.05
C THR A 340 6.69 -23.90 -24.47
N SER A 341 6.34 -24.80 -25.40
CA SER A 341 6.81 -24.75 -26.79
C SER A 341 5.91 -23.89 -27.69
N ARG A 342 4.63 -23.71 -27.35
CA ARG A 342 3.69 -22.85 -28.11
C ARG A 342 3.87 -21.36 -27.82
N SER A 343 4.24 -20.98 -26.60
CA SER A 343 4.45 -19.57 -26.23
C SER A 343 5.74 -18.96 -26.77
N ARG A 344 6.66 -19.77 -27.32
CA ARG A 344 7.95 -19.31 -27.85
C ARG A 344 8.02 -19.29 -29.38
N GLN A 345 6.97 -19.70 -30.09
CA GLN A 345 6.91 -19.66 -31.56
C GLN A 345 6.12 -18.47 -32.12
N ASP A 346 5.41 -17.71 -31.28
CA ASP A 346 4.69 -16.49 -31.66
C ASP A 346 5.32 -15.23 -31.04
N VAL A 347 6.63 -15.02 -31.25
CA VAL A 347 7.33 -13.72 -31.15
C VAL A 347 8.35 -13.60 -32.28
#